data_AF-A0A0G1YNJ5-F1
#
_entry.id   AF-A0A0G1YNJ5-F1
#
_cell.length_a   1.000
_cell.length_b   1.000
_cell.length_c   1.000
_cell.angle_alpha   90.00
_cell.angle_beta   90.00
_cell.angle_gamma   90.00
#
_symmetry.space_group_name_H-M   'P 1'
#
loop_
_entity.id
_entity.type
_entity.pdbx_description
1 polymer ?
#
loop_
_entity_poly.entity_id
_entity_poly.type
_entity_poly.pdbx_seq_one_letter_code
_entity_poly.pdbx_strand_id
1 'polypeptide(L)'
;MEKTWLWAKNMTKCKKRGLTLIELLVVISIISLLSSIVFAALNSAREKAKVAKVMGDLRSARTAIALLEFDTGKWPAGCPPALQLNGWLSGVAGMTNEVSLSSEDAGIVKKPIAKVIDDPANCRWTNTDILKWKGPYMPAVLDPWGKEYYVDNDYHLRANCPLGTETYVPPIMVLASGGPNKENGASYFARGHYDCDDIYLEIR
;
A
#
# COMPACT_ATOMS: atom_id res chain seq x y z
N MET A 1 66.63 -26.65 50.88
CA MET A 1 67.40 -25.61 50.17
C MET A 1 66.75 -25.44 48.80
N GLU A 2 65.99 -24.37 48.66
CA GLU A 2 65.12 -24.07 47.52
C GLU A 2 65.92 -23.63 46.29
N LYS A 3 65.53 -24.08 45.10
CA LYS A 3 65.98 -23.52 43.82
C LYS A 3 64.75 -23.08 43.04
N THR A 4 64.41 -21.79 43.10
CA THR A 4 63.38 -21.17 42.27
C THR A 4 64.03 -20.63 41.00
N TRP A 5 63.54 -21.09 39.85
CA TRP A 5 64.02 -20.66 38.53
C TRP A 5 63.36 -19.32 38.18
N LEU A 6 64.15 -18.27 38.07
CA LEU A 6 63.71 -16.97 37.55
C LEU A 6 63.71 -17.01 36.02
N TRP A 7 62.55 -17.22 35.40
CA TRP A 7 62.36 -16.91 33.99
C TRP A 7 62.13 -15.40 33.82
N ALA A 8 63.09 -14.71 33.22
CA ALA A 8 62.94 -13.31 32.82
C ALA A 8 61.92 -13.21 31.67
N LYS A 9 60.73 -12.69 31.99
CA LYS A 9 59.69 -12.37 31.01
C LYS A 9 60.09 -11.07 30.30
N ASN A 10 60.65 -11.16 29.09
CA ASN A 10 60.86 -9.99 28.23
C ASN A 10 59.50 -9.46 27.76
N MET A 11 58.92 -8.53 28.52
CA MET A 11 57.75 -7.78 28.09
C MET A 11 58.19 -6.66 27.15
N THR A 12 58.26 -6.94 25.85
CA THR A 12 58.31 -5.89 24.83
C THR A 12 57.06 -5.03 24.94
N LYS A 13 57.19 -3.84 25.56
CA LYS A 13 56.12 -2.84 25.62
C LYS A 13 55.76 -2.44 24.19
N CYS A 14 54.60 -2.89 23.72
CA CYS A 14 53.99 -2.37 22.52
C CYS A 14 53.66 -0.89 22.78
N LYS A 15 54.36 0.04 22.10
CA LYS A 15 54.10 1.48 22.21
C LYS A 15 52.66 1.74 21.73
N LYS A 16 51.73 1.95 22.65
CA LYS A 16 50.37 2.39 22.31
C LYS A 16 50.46 3.78 21.71
N ARG A 17 50.31 3.89 20.38
CA ARG A 17 50.09 5.17 19.70
C ARG A 17 48.67 5.63 20.03
N GLY A 18 48.54 6.80 20.64
CA GLY A 18 47.25 7.46 20.85
C GLY A 18 46.85 8.23 19.60
N LEU A 19 45.55 8.25 19.29
CA LEU A 19 45.00 9.12 18.27
C LEU A 19 45.07 10.57 18.75
N THR A 20 45.47 11.48 17.86
CA THR A 20 45.43 12.90 18.15
C THR A 20 44.00 13.44 18.04
N LEU A 21 43.68 14.49 18.81
CA LEU A 21 42.38 15.17 18.73
C LEU A 21 42.09 15.66 17.30
N ILE A 22 43.11 16.12 16.59
CA ILE A 22 42.97 16.61 15.21
C ILE A 22 42.70 15.48 14.21
N GLU A 23 43.32 14.30 14.38
CA GLU A 23 43.02 13.13 13.54
C GLU A 23 41.56 12.72 13.69
N LEU A 24 41.04 12.69 14.91
CA LEU A 24 39.64 12.35 15.14
C LEU A 24 38.70 13.43 14.55
N LEU A 25 39.06 14.70 14.69
CA LEU A 25 38.26 15.83 14.23
C LEU A 25 38.14 15.86 12.70
N VAL A 26 39.24 15.62 11.98
CA VAL A 26 39.22 15.56 10.51
C VAL A 26 38.41 14.37 9.99
N VAL A 27 38.45 13.23 10.69
CA VAL A 27 37.70 12.05 10.26
C VAL A 27 36.19 12.27 10.38
N ILE A 28 35.72 12.80 11.51
CA ILE A 28 34.28 13.05 11.70
C ILE A 28 33.78 14.17 10.76
N SER A 29 34.63 15.13 10.40
CA SER A 29 34.25 16.20 9.46
C SER A 29 34.11 15.69 8.03
N ILE A 30 34.95 14.75 7.59
CA ILE A 30 34.82 14.14 6.27
C ILE A 30 33.62 13.19 6.24
N ILE A 31 33.41 12.38 7.28
CA ILE A 31 32.24 11.47 7.36
C ILE A 31 30.94 12.27 7.34
N SER A 32 30.84 13.38 8.08
CA SER A 32 29.61 14.18 8.12
C SER A 32 29.28 14.80 6.75
N LEU A 33 30.30 15.29 6.05
CA LEU A 33 30.13 15.83 4.70
C LEU A 33 29.64 14.77 3.72
N LEU A 34 30.30 13.60 3.65
CA LEU A 34 29.89 12.52 2.76
C LEU A 34 28.51 11.96 3.12
N SER A 35 28.23 11.83 4.42
CA SER A 35 26.96 11.29 4.91
C SER A 35 25.78 12.17 4.52
N SER A 36 25.93 13.51 4.51
CA SER A 36 24.86 14.44 4.12
C SER A 36 24.32 14.20 2.70
N ILE A 37 25.21 13.93 1.74
CA ILE A 37 24.85 13.67 0.34
C ILE A 37 24.14 12.31 0.20
N VAL A 38 24.65 11.29 0.89
CA VAL A 38 24.05 9.94 0.89
C VAL A 38 22.65 9.96 1.49
N PHE A 39 22.42 10.71 2.56
CA PHE A 39 21.10 10.82 3.19
C PHE A 39 20.05 11.43 2.26
N ALA A 40 20.39 12.48 1.50
CA ALA A 40 19.48 13.07 0.54
C ALA A 40 19.06 12.08 -0.57
N ALA A 41 20.01 11.31 -1.10
CA ALA A 41 19.74 10.29 -2.11
C ALA A 41 18.89 9.11 -1.56
N LEU A 42 19.15 8.70 -0.31
CA LEU A 42 18.44 7.59 0.33
C LEU A 42 16.95 7.88 0.55
N ASN A 43 16.59 9.10 0.91
CA ASN A 43 15.18 9.47 1.10
C ASN A 43 14.36 9.30 -0.18
N SER A 44 14.89 9.77 -1.33
CA SER A 44 14.22 9.59 -2.62
C SER A 44 14.10 8.11 -3.01
N ALA A 45 15.16 7.32 -2.79
CA ALA A 45 15.15 5.88 -3.06
C ALA A 45 14.12 5.13 -2.21
N ARG A 46 13.96 5.50 -0.93
CA ARG A 46 12.96 4.93 -0.03
C ARG A 46 11.54 5.20 -0.50
N GLU A 47 11.23 6.43 -0.91
CA GLU A 47 9.89 6.75 -1.42
C GLU A 47 9.58 5.99 -2.72
N LYS A 48 10.53 5.90 -3.65
CA LYS A 48 10.36 5.08 -4.87
C LYS A 48 10.14 3.60 -4.55
N ALA A 49 10.83 3.07 -3.54
CA ALA A 49 10.64 1.68 -3.10
C ALA A 49 9.24 1.44 -2.51
N LYS A 50 8.68 2.41 -1.78
CA LYS A 50 7.29 2.33 -1.27
C LYS A 50 6.28 2.29 -2.41
N VAL A 51 6.41 3.18 -3.40
CA VAL A 51 5.53 3.19 -4.58
C VAL A 51 5.63 1.86 -5.35
N ALA A 52 6.84 1.33 -5.54
CA ALA A 52 7.04 0.04 -6.19
C ALA A 52 6.39 -1.12 -5.42
N LYS A 53 6.46 -1.09 -4.08
CA LYS A 53 5.77 -2.07 -3.22
C LYS A 53 4.26 -2.02 -3.41
N VAL A 54 3.67 -0.82 -3.38
CA VAL A 54 2.23 -0.62 -3.62
C VAL A 54 1.82 -1.19 -4.96
N MET A 55 2.53 -0.88 -6.04
CA MET A 55 2.24 -1.45 -7.36
C MET A 55 2.30 -2.99 -7.40
N GLY A 56 3.19 -3.62 -6.62
CA GLY A 56 3.22 -5.08 -6.46
C GLY A 56 2.00 -5.62 -5.72
N ASP A 57 1.60 -4.94 -4.64
CA ASP A 57 0.43 -5.30 -3.84
C ASP A 57 -0.87 -5.13 -4.68
N LEU A 58 -1.01 -4.05 -5.45
CA LEU A 58 -2.16 -3.82 -6.35
C LEU A 58 -2.28 -4.90 -7.45
N ARG A 59 -1.17 -5.35 -8.04
CA ARG A 59 -1.19 -6.47 -9.02
C ARG A 59 -1.63 -7.78 -8.37
N SER A 60 -1.21 -8.01 -7.13
CA SER A 60 -1.64 -9.18 -6.36
C SER A 60 -3.13 -9.10 -6.06
N ALA A 61 -3.63 -7.92 -5.70
CA ALA A 61 -5.05 -7.67 -5.48
C ALA A 61 -5.87 -7.88 -6.76
N ARG A 62 -5.40 -7.44 -7.93
CA ARG A 62 -6.06 -7.70 -9.22
C ARG A 62 -6.23 -9.20 -9.47
N THR A 63 -5.19 -9.98 -9.17
CA THR A 63 -5.25 -11.44 -9.29
C THR A 63 -6.26 -12.04 -8.31
N ALA A 64 -6.30 -11.53 -7.07
CA ALA A 64 -7.27 -11.97 -6.07
C ALA A 64 -8.72 -11.67 -6.47
N ILE A 65 -8.98 -10.53 -7.11
CA ILE A 65 -10.31 -10.18 -7.66
C ILE A 65 -10.72 -11.16 -8.76
N ALA A 66 -9.80 -11.49 -9.68
CA ALA A 66 -10.09 -12.47 -10.73
C ALA A 66 -10.43 -13.86 -10.16
N LEU A 67 -9.77 -14.28 -9.07
CA LEU A 67 -10.10 -15.53 -8.38
C LEU A 67 -11.46 -15.47 -7.68
N LEU A 68 -11.77 -14.35 -7.02
CA LEU A 68 -13.08 -14.13 -6.40
C LEU A 68 -14.20 -14.20 -7.45
N GLU A 69 -14.00 -13.56 -8.61
CA GLU A 69 -14.94 -13.61 -9.72
C GLU A 69 -15.11 -15.03 -10.24
N PHE A 70 -14.01 -15.77 -10.41
CA PHE A 70 -14.08 -17.15 -10.87
C PHE A 70 -14.90 -18.05 -9.94
N ASP A 71 -14.79 -17.86 -8.62
CA ASP A 71 -15.51 -18.68 -7.65
C ASP A 71 -16.96 -18.24 -7.46
N THR A 72 -17.20 -16.94 -7.30
CA THR A 72 -18.51 -16.42 -6.88
C THR A 72 -19.32 -15.80 -8.03
N GLY A 73 -18.69 -15.48 -9.15
CA GLY A 73 -19.29 -14.67 -10.23
C GLY A 73 -19.47 -13.19 -9.84
N LYS A 74 -18.86 -12.77 -8.72
CA LYS A 74 -18.97 -11.42 -8.16
C LYS A 74 -17.60 -10.80 -8.01
N TRP A 75 -17.58 -9.49 -8.12
CA TRP A 75 -16.44 -8.64 -7.77
C TRP A 75 -16.59 -8.14 -6.33
N PRO A 76 -15.55 -7.45 -5.79
CA PRO A 76 -15.66 -6.76 -4.51
C PRO A 76 -16.90 -5.88 -4.43
N ALA A 77 -17.46 -5.76 -3.22
CA ALA A 77 -18.79 -5.19 -2.94
C ALA A 77 -19.98 -6.07 -3.35
N GLY A 78 -19.75 -7.29 -3.87
CA GLY A 78 -20.82 -8.23 -4.20
C GLY A 78 -21.58 -7.87 -5.49
N CYS A 79 -21.05 -6.94 -6.27
CA CYS A 79 -21.55 -6.59 -7.60
C CYS A 79 -21.07 -7.61 -8.64
N PRO A 80 -21.91 -8.01 -9.61
CA PRO A 80 -21.38 -8.62 -10.83
C PRO A 80 -20.67 -7.56 -11.68
N PRO A 81 -19.60 -7.91 -12.42
CA PRO A 81 -18.80 -6.93 -13.18
C PRO A 81 -19.62 -6.07 -14.15
N ALA A 82 -20.68 -6.62 -14.74
CA ALA A 82 -21.56 -5.90 -15.68
C ALA A 82 -22.32 -4.70 -15.06
N LEU A 83 -22.40 -4.60 -13.73
CA LEU A 83 -23.17 -3.55 -13.04
C LEU A 83 -22.29 -2.50 -12.35
N GLN A 84 -20.96 -2.64 -12.40
CA GLN A 84 -20.05 -1.79 -11.62
C GLN A 84 -19.84 -0.39 -12.19
N LEU A 85 -20.07 -0.17 -13.49
CA LEU A 85 -19.82 1.12 -14.16
C LEU A 85 -20.96 2.13 -14.02
N ASN A 86 -22.07 1.76 -13.36
CA ASN A 86 -23.32 2.51 -13.47
C ASN A 86 -23.66 3.35 -12.23
N GLY A 87 -22.74 3.50 -11.26
CA GLY A 87 -22.98 4.20 -9.99
C GLY A 87 -23.57 5.60 -10.16
N TRP A 88 -22.95 6.40 -11.04
CA TRP A 88 -23.44 7.74 -11.38
C TRP A 88 -24.54 7.76 -12.46
N LEU A 89 -24.48 6.83 -13.43
CA LEU A 89 -25.36 6.83 -14.61
C LEU A 89 -26.74 6.20 -14.38
N SER A 90 -26.91 5.36 -13.35
CA SER A 90 -28.19 4.71 -13.06
C SER A 90 -29.14 5.54 -12.18
N GLY A 91 -28.72 6.69 -11.64
CA GLY A 91 -29.59 7.53 -10.80
C GLY A 91 -30.00 6.86 -9.48
N VAL A 92 -29.27 5.84 -9.08
CA VAL A 92 -29.55 5.02 -7.91
C VAL A 92 -28.60 5.46 -6.79
N ALA A 93 -29.08 6.37 -5.94
CA ALA A 93 -28.32 6.83 -4.77
C ALA A 93 -28.08 5.66 -3.79
N GLY A 94 -26.85 5.49 -3.30
CA GLY A 94 -26.50 4.51 -2.25
C GLY A 94 -25.61 3.34 -2.67
N MET A 95 -25.17 3.28 -3.92
CA MET A 95 -24.05 2.42 -4.30
C MET A 95 -22.76 3.04 -3.74
N THR A 96 -22.23 2.51 -2.63
CA THR A 96 -20.82 2.75 -2.31
C THR A 96 -20.02 1.85 -3.25
N ASN A 97 -19.65 2.40 -4.41
CA ASN A 97 -18.80 1.76 -5.42
C ASN A 97 -17.35 1.58 -4.92
N GLU A 98 -17.05 2.10 -3.73
CA GLU A 98 -15.78 2.01 -3.05
C GLU A 98 -15.84 1.03 -1.88
N VAL A 99 -14.93 0.05 -1.89
CA VAL A 99 -14.84 -0.94 -0.82
C VAL A 99 -13.38 -1.20 -0.47
N SER A 100 -13.05 -1.17 0.82
CA SER A 100 -11.72 -1.58 1.28
C SER A 100 -11.55 -3.08 1.12
N LEU A 101 -10.42 -3.53 0.58
CA LEU A 101 -10.10 -4.94 0.36
C LEU A 101 -10.10 -5.77 1.65
N SER A 102 -9.81 -5.14 2.79
CA SER A 102 -9.77 -5.79 4.11
C SER A 102 -11.16 -5.97 4.73
N SER A 103 -12.16 -5.25 4.21
CA SER A 103 -13.53 -5.30 4.70
C SER A 103 -14.19 -6.62 4.33
N GLU A 104 -15.17 -7.03 5.13
CA GLU A 104 -15.98 -8.23 4.85
C GLU A 104 -16.83 -8.03 3.59
N ASP A 105 -17.20 -6.78 3.29
CA ASP A 105 -17.97 -6.42 2.11
C ASP A 105 -17.18 -6.59 0.80
N ALA A 106 -15.85 -6.51 0.83
CA ALA A 106 -15.03 -6.80 -0.35
C ALA A 106 -15.00 -8.30 -0.69
N GLY A 107 -15.13 -9.19 0.31
CA GLY A 107 -15.01 -10.63 0.10
C GLY A 107 -13.62 -11.11 -0.34
N ILE A 108 -12.58 -10.27 -0.24
CA ILE A 108 -11.21 -10.61 -0.66
C ILE A 108 -10.41 -11.23 0.49
N VAL A 109 -10.23 -10.46 1.56
CA VAL A 109 -9.42 -10.85 2.74
C VAL A 109 -10.28 -11.58 3.78
N LYS A 110 -11.56 -11.26 3.87
CA LYS A 110 -12.48 -11.84 4.84
C LYS A 110 -13.66 -12.46 4.13
N LYS A 111 -14.29 -13.43 4.78
CA LYS A 111 -15.51 -14.08 4.28
C LYS A 111 -16.65 -13.04 4.23
N PRO A 112 -17.34 -12.88 3.09
CA PRO A 112 -18.41 -11.91 3.00
C PRO A 112 -19.66 -12.33 3.79
N ILE A 113 -20.41 -11.33 4.22
CA ILE A 113 -21.68 -11.49 4.94
C ILE A 113 -22.84 -11.22 3.98
N ALA A 114 -23.88 -12.05 4.05
CA ALA A 114 -25.07 -11.86 3.22
C ALA A 114 -25.81 -10.59 3.65
N LYS A 115 -26.09 -9.69 2.72
CA LYS A 115 -26.89 -8.48 2.99
C LYS A 115 -28.34 -8.69 2.55
N VAL A 116 -29.27 -8.45 3.48
CA VAL A 116 -30.72 -8.64 3.27
C VAL A 116 -31.29 -7.38 2.63
N ILE A 117 -31.10 -7.25 1.32
CA ILE A 117 -31.91 -6.40 0.42
C ILE A 117 -31.95 -4.90 0.79
N ASP A 118 -30.88 -4.16 0.48
CA ASP A 118 -30.94 -2.69 0.41
C ASP A 118 -30.25 -2.12 -0.84
N ASP A 119 -29.77 -2.98 -1.76
CA ASP A 119 -29.14 -2.52 -3.00
C ASP A 119 -30.11 -2.63 -4.21
N PRO A 120 -30.66 -1.52 -4.71
CA PRO A 120 -31.48 -1.43 -5.92
C PRO A 120 -30.89 -2.02 -7.22
N ALA A 121 -29.60 -2.36 -7.29
CA ALA A 121 -28.96 -2.99 -8.46
C ALA A 121 -28.42 -4.40 -8.22
N ASN A 122 -28.75 -5.06 -7.10
CA ASN A 122 -28.26 -6.40 -6.75
C ASN A 122 -26.74 -6.49 -6.48
N CYS A 123 -26.11 -5.37 -6.12
CA CYS A 123 -24.76 -5.36 -5.53
C CYS A 123 -24.82 -5.81 -4.08
N ARG A 124 -24.93 -7.13 -3.88
CA ARG A 124 -24.99 -7.75 -2.56
C ARG A 124 -24.46 -9.17 -2.60
N TRP A 125 -23.87 -9.59 -1.48
CA TRP A 125 -23.58 -10.99 -1.22
C TRP A 125 -24.86 -11.73 -0.85
N THR A 126 -25.12 -12.83 -1.55
CA THR A 126 -26.21 -13.75 -1.21
C THR A 126 -25.68 -14.99 -0.49
N ASN A 127 -26.54 -15.72 0.22
CA ASN A 127 -26.16 -16.98 0.85
C ASN A 127 -25.59 -17.99 -0.16
N THR A 128 -26.08 -18.00 -1.40
CA THR A 128 -25.55 -18.87 -2.46
C THR A 128 -24.15 -18.47 -2.90
N ASP A 129 -23.82 -17.17 -2.92
CA ASP A 129 -22.49 -16.70 -3.32
C ASP A 129 -21.45 -17.01 -2.24
N ILE A 130 -21.85 -16.85 -0.97
CA ILE A 130 -21.00 -17.14 0.20
C ILE A 130 -20.64 -18.62 0.29
N LEU A 131 -21.51 -19.51 -0.19
CA LEU A 131 -21.21 -20.95 -0.27
C LEU A 131 -20.18 -21.28 -1.35
N LYS A 132 -20.10 -20.48 -2.41
CA LYS A 132 -19.12 -20.65 -3.48
C LYS A 132 -17.77 -20.03 -3.14
N TRP A 133 -17.73 -19.10 -2.18
CA TRP A 133 -16.51 -18.42 -1.76
C TRP A 133 -15.48 -19.41 -1.20
N LYS A 134 -14.28 -19.42 -1.78
CA LYS A 134 -13.15 -20.27 -1.36
C LYS A 134 -11.97 -19.47 -0.80
N GLY A 135 -12.12 -18.14 -0.70
CA GLY A 135 -11.11 -17.22 -0.17
C GLY A 135 -10.83 -17.43 1.32
N PRO A 136 -9.88 -16.73 1.95
CA PRO A 136 -9.32 -15.45 1.52
C PRO A 136 -8.40 -15.57 0.31
N TYR A 137 -8.56 -14.67 -0.66
CA TYR A 137 -7.82 -14.67 -1.92
C TYR A 137 -6.51 -13.88 -1.85
N MET A 138 -6.34 -13.09 -0.80
CA MET A 138 -5.15 -12.29 -0.51
C MET A 138 -5.05 -12.09 1.00
N PRO A 139 -3.84 -12.01 1.58
CA PRO A 139 -3.68 -11.63 2.99
C PRO A 139 -4.09 -10.17 3.23
N ALA A 140 -4.43 -9.83 4.47
CA ALA A 140 -4.61 -8.43 4.86
C ALA A 140 -3.27 -7.68 4.75
N VAL A 141 -3.13 -6.85 3.71
CA VAL A 141 -1.93 -6.02 3.50
C VAL A 141 -2.31 -4.55 3.65
N LEU A 142 -1.49 -3.83 4.40
CA LEU A 142 -1.51 -2.38 4.48
C LEU A 142 -0.43 -1.81 3.57
N ASP A 143 -0.71 -0.64 3.00
CA ASP A 143 0.26 0.12 2.25
C ASP A 143 1.43 0.60 3.15
N PRO A 144 2.53 1.09 2.56
CA PRO A 144 3.69 1.58 3.32
C PRO A 144 3.40 2.75 4.27
N TRP A 145 2.24 3.38 4.17
CA TRP A 145 1.79 4.49 5.01
C TRP A 145 0.75 4.06 6.06
N GLY A 146 0.43 2.76 6.12
CA GLY A 146 -0.45 2.16 7.13
C GLY A 146 -1.94 2.24 6.79
N LYS A 147 -2.30 2.42 5.52
CA LYS A 147 -3.68 2.45 5.03
C LYS A 147 -4.01 1.20 4.23
N GLU A 148 -5.30 0.95 4.08
CA GLU A 148 -5.83 -0.19 3.34
C GLU A 148 -5.96 0.17 1.85
N TYR A 149 -5.85 -0.86 1.01
CA TYR A 149 -6.18 -0.75 -0.41
C TYR A 149 -7.68 -0.80 -0.62
N TYR A 150 -8.17 -0.10 -1.63
CA TYR A 150 -9.58 -0.04 -1.99
C TYR A 150 -9.78 -0.37 -3.47
N VAL A 151 -10.98 -0.87 -3.77
CA VAL A 151 -11.51 -0.96 -5.13
C VAL A 151 -12.49 0.17 -5.29
N ASP A 152 -12.40 0.85 -6.42
CA ASP A 152 -13.30 1.93 -6.79
C ASP A 152 -13.70 1.75 -8.26
N ASN A 153 -14.99 1.67 -8.52
CA ASN A 153 -15.51 1.41 -9.85
C ASN A 153 -15.82 2.67 -10.66
N ASP A 154 -15.79 3.86 -10.06
CA ASP A 154 -16.04 5.12 -10.74
C ASP A 154 -14.98 6.20 -10.50
N TYR A 155 -13.77 5.77 -10.17
CA TYR A 155 -12.62 6.60 -9.87
C TYR A 155 -12.45 7.74 -10.88
N HIS A 156 -12.51 8.97 -10.37
CA HIS A 156 -12.32 10.18 -11.15
C HIS A 156 -10.89 10.67 -11.01
N LEU A 157 -10.13 10.66 -12.11
CA LEU A 157 -8.81 11.27 -12.13
C LEU A 157 -8.96 12.78 -11.92
N ARG A 158 -8.56 13.29 -10.75
CA ARG A 158 -8.72 14.72 -10.46
C ARG A 158 -7.68 15.52 -11.25
N ALA A 159 -8.17 16.49 -12.02
CA ALA A 159 -7.41 17.41 -12.87
C ALA A 159 -6.53 18.44 -12.11
N ASN A 160 -6.35 18.33 -10.79
CA ASN A 160 -5.60 19.30 -9.97
C ASN A 160 -4.14 18.91 -9.73
N CYS A 161 -3.60 18.02 -10.55
CA CYS A 161 -2.18 17.74 -10.59
C CYS A 161 -1.48 18.74 -11.51
N PRO A 162 -0.16 18.99 -11.35
CA PRO A 162 0.55 20.07 -12.05
C PRO A 162 0.61 19.96 -13.59
N LEU A 163 -0.14 19.04 -14.21
CA LEU A 163 -0.37 18.97 -15.64
C LEU A 163 -1.84 19.32 -15.87
N GLY A 164 -2.04 20.56 -16.33
CA GLY A 164 -3.31 21.26 -16.27
C GLY A 164 -4.46 20.67 -17.08
N THR A 165 -5.60 21.34 -16.86
CA THR A 165 -6.90 21.28 -17.52
C THR A 165 -7.89 20.23 -16.99
N GLU A 166 -9.00 20.76 -16.47
CA GLU A 166 -10.25 20.08 -16.10
C GLU A 166 -10.89 19.38 -17.31
N THR A 167 -10.18 18.41 -17.88
CA THR A 167 -10.77 17.55 -18.89
C THR A 167 -11.52 16.47 -18.14
N TYR A 168 -12.85 16.52 -18.16
CA TYR A 168 -13.68 15.43 -17.68
C TYR A 168 -13.25 14.15 -18.41
N VAL A 169 -12.56 13.28 -17.70
CA VAL A 169 -12.28 11.93 -18.14
C VAL A 169 -13.44 11.03 -17.69
N PRO A 170 -13.86 10.07 -18.53
CA PRO A 170 -14.83 9.09 -18.07
C PRO A 170 -14.28 8.35 -16.85
N PRO A 171 -15.15 8.01 -15.88
CA PRO A 171 -14.73 7.26 -14.71
C PRO A 171 -14.12 5.92 -15.14
N ILE A 172 -13.07 5.50 -14.43
CA ILE A 172 -12.41 4.22 -14.64
C ILE A 172 -12.50 3.38 -13.38
N MET A 173 -12.45 2.07 -13.55
CA MET A 173 -12.41 1.13 -12.44
C MET A 173 -10.96 0.87 -12.05
N VAL A 174 -10.65 1.04 -10.76
CA VAL A 174 -9.29 0.96 -10.26
C VAL A 174 -9.20 0.21 -8.93
N LEU A 175 -8.03 -0.38 -8.71
CA LEU A 175 -7.49 -0.67 -7.39
C LEU A 175 -6.58 0.48 -7.00
N ALA A 176 -6.72 1.02 -5.79
CA ALA A 176 -5.90 2.16 -5.42
C ALA A 176 -5.50 2.21 -3.94
N SER A 177 -4.50 3.05 -3.67
CA SER A 177 -3.97 3.42 -2.36
C SER A 177 -3.94 4.94 -2.29
N GLY A 178 -4.31 5.47 -1.12
CA GLY A 178 -4.28 6.91 -0.84
C GLY A 178 -2.88 7.51 -0.74
N GLY A 179 -1.83 6.72 -0.93
CA GLY A 179 -0.49 7.26 -1.07
C GLY A 179 0.07 7.95 0.19
N PRO A 180 1.04 8.87 0.00
CA PRO A 180 1.75 9.58 1.07
C PRO A 180 0.89 10.52 1.91
N ASN A 181 -0.11 11.19 1.34
CA ASN A 181 -1.00 12.06 2.07
C ASN A 181 -2.07 11.22 2.79
N LYS A 182 -2.03 11.29 4.11
CA LYS A 182 -2.77 10.36 4.98
C LYS A 182 -4.26 10.68 5.06
N GLU A 183 -4.86 11.25 4.01
CA GLU A 183 -6.26 11.66 4.01
C GLU A 183 -7.17 10.42 3.89
N ASN A 184 -7.32 9.74 5.03
CA ASN A 184 -8.55 9.16 5.56
C ASN A 184 -9.29 8.02 4.83
N GLY A 185 -8.58 6.96 4.41
CA GLY A 185 -9.16 5.59 4.28
C GLY A 185 -10.39 5.47 3.37
N ALA A 186 -11.14 4.38 3.48
CA ALA A 186 -12.29 4.11 2.59
C ALA A 186 -13.35 5.24 2.57
N SER A 187 -13.48 6.01 3.67
CA SER A 187 -14.41 7.14 3.80
C SER A 187 -14.02 8.40 3.03
N TYR A 188 -12.75 8.55 2.63
CA TYR A 188 -12.27 9.69 1.83
C TYR A 188 -12.58 9.50 0.35
N PHE A 189 -12.38 8.28 -0.15
CA PHE A 189 -12.76 7.88 -1.52
C PHE A 189 -14.27 7.89 -1.74
N ALA A 190 -15.07 7.45 -0.76
CA ALA A 190 -16.53 7.54 -0.78
C ALA A 190 -17.11 8.97 -0.85
N ARG A 191 -16.26 10.01 -0.84
CA ARG A 191 -16.64 11.42 -1.06
C ARG A 191 -16.11 11.98 -2.38
N GLY A 192 -15.56 11.13 -3.25
CA GLY A 192 -14.94 11.53 -4.51
C GLY A 192 -13.70 12.41 -4.34
N HIS A 193 -13.02 12.32 -3.19
CA HIS A 193 -11.78 13.04 -2.95
C HIS A 193 -10.60 12.21 -3.45
N TYR A 194 -10.23 12.44 -4.71
CA TYR A 194 -9.02 11.91 -5.32
C TYR A 194 -7.97 13.01 -5.41
N ASP A 195 -6.69 12.66 -5.32
CA ASP A 195 -5.60 13.61 -5.42
C ASP A 195 -4.45 13.09 -6.28
N CYS A 196 -3.31 13.76 -6.20
CA CYS A 196 -2.21 13.61 -7.14
C CYS A 196 -1.14 12.63 -6.70
N ASP A 197 -1.24 12.17 -5.46
CA ASP A 197 -0.31 11.21 -4.88
C ASP A 197 -0.98 9.87 -4.54
N ASP A 198 -2.27 9.74 -4.83
CA ASP A 198 -2.94 8.47 -5.09
C ASP A 198 -2.15 7.60 -6.08
N ILE A 199 -2.04 6.32 -5.72
CA ILE A 199 -1.41 5.30 -6.56
C ILE A 199 -2.48 4.28 -6.91
N TYR A 200 -2.80 4.20 -8.20
CA TYR A 200 -3.86 3.33 -8.70
C TYR A 200 -3.39 2.40 -9.81
N LEU A 201 -4.17 1.34 -10.02
CA LEU A 201 -4.04 0.36 -11.09
C LEU A 201 -5.42 0.15 -11.71
N GLU A 202 -5.55 0.47 -12.99
CA GLU A 202 -6.78 0.23 -13.75
C GLU A 202 -7.05 -1.28 -13.88
N ILE A 203 -8.31 -1.66 -13.66
CA ILE A 203 -8.81 -3.00 -13.88
C ILE A 203 -9.85 -2.92 -15.00
N ARG A 204 -9.59 -3.68 -16.05
CA ARG A 204 -10.43 -3.79 -17.25
C ARG A 204 -10.62 -5.26 -17.58
#